data_AF-A0A1Y1IEL3-F1
#
_entry.id   AF-A0A1Y1IEL3-F1
#
_cell.length_a   1.000
_cell.length_b   1.000
_cell.length_c   1.000
_cell.angle_alpha   90.00
_cell.angle_beta   90.00
_cell.angle_gamma   90.00
#
_symmetry.space_group_name_H-M   'P 1'
#
loop_
_entity.id
_entity.type
_entity.pdbx_description
1 polymer ?
#
loop_
_entity_poly.entity_id
_entity_poly.type
_entity_poly.pdbx_seq_one_letter_code
_entity_poly.pdbx_strand_id
1 'polypeptide(L)'
;MAMSYGTSLALLVLSVVAIVASASDPDPVADFILSGANGAPVTGANFAFRGLNNVNVTSGQGSAAKPAIAATFPALASQGISAAFYNYAPCGQVI
;
A
#
# COMPACT_ATOMS: atom_id res chain seq x y z
N MET A 1 19.88 -14.23 40.46
CA MET A 1 20.71 -13.49 39.49
C MET A 1 20.09 -12.11 39.31
N ALA A 2 20.74 -11.05 39.81
CA ALA A 2 20.22 -9.70 39.73
C ALA A 2 20.62 -9.08 38.38
N MET A 3 19.64 -8.61 37.60
CA MET A 3 19.89 -7.82 36.39
C MET A 3 20.47 -6.46 36.80
N SER A 4 21.53 -6.02 36.12
CA SER A 4 22.12 -4.71 36.38
C SER A 4 21.20 -3.60 35.87
N TYR A 5 21.24 -2.42 36.50
CA TYR A 5 20.44 -1.26 36.08
C TYR A 5 20.67 -0.88 34.61
N GLY A 6 21.89 -1.05 34.09
CA GLY A 6 22.22 -0.79 32.69
C GLY A 6 21.53 -1.75 31.73
N THR A 7 21.47 -3.03 32.06
CA THR A 7 20.72 -4.03 31.27
C THR A 7 19.22 -3.77 31.29
N SER A 8 18.66 -3.36 32.44
CA SER A 8 17.23 -3.03 32.55
C SER A 8 16.84 -1.79 31.74
N LEU A 9 17.69 -0.75 31.74
CA LEU A 9 17.47 0.46 30.95
C LEU A 9 17.58 0.18 29.44
N ALA A 10 18.56 -0.63 29.02
CA ALA A 10 18.72 -1.03 27.63
C ALA A 10 17.49 -1.83 27.12
N LEU A 11 16.97 -2.75 27.95
CA LEU A 11 15.76 -3.50 27.64
C LEU A 11 14.51 -2.61 27.57
N LEU A 12 14.42 -1.59 28.42
CA LEU A 12 13.32 -0.60 28.39
C LEU A 12 13.37 0.26 27.12
N VAL A 13 14.56 0.71 26.69
CA VAL A 13 14.70 1.50 25.45
C VAL A 13 14.40 0.63 24.22
N LEU A 14 14.87 -0.62 24.21
CA LEU A 14 14.61 -1.55 23.11
C LEU A 14 13.13 -1.93 23.01
N SER A 15 12.44 -2.08 24.15
CA SER A 15 11.00 -2.35 24.15
C SER A 15 10.17 -1.15 23.66
N VAL A 16 10.59 0.08 23.93
CA VAL A 16 9.93 1.29 23.39
C VAL A 16 10.06 1.36 21.86
N VAL A 17 11.23 1.02 21.30
CA VAL A 17 11.44 0.98 19.83
C VAL A 17 10.60 -0.13 19.16
N ALA A 18 10.38 -1.25 19.83
CA ALA A 18 9.52 -2.32 19.32
C ALA A 18 8.03 -1.94 19.27
N ILE A 19 7.58 -0.93 20.02
CA ILE A 19 6.19 -0.45 20.03
C ILE A 19 5.93 0.53 18.88
N VAL A 20 6.96 1.19 18.33
CA VAL A 20 6.84 2.09 17.16
C VAL A 20 7.00 1.38 15.82
N ALA A 21 6.60 0.10 15.73
CA ALA A 21 6.36 -0.53 14.43
C ALA A 21 5.24 0.22 13.70
N SER A 22 5.60 1.30 13.01
CA SER A 22 4.72 2.04 12.11
C SER A 22 4.46 1.14 10.92
N ALA A 23 3.35 0.40 10.93
CA ALA A 23 2.88 -0.39 9.80
C ALA A 23 2.42 0.47 8.60
N SER A 24 2.81 1.74 8.57
CA SER A 24 2.48 2.71 7.53
C SER A 24 3.60 2.77 6.51
N ASP A 25 3.22 3.07 5.27
CA ASP A 25 4.17 3.36 4.20
C ASP A 25 5.04 4.58 4.60
N PRO A 26 6.31 4.63 4.17
CA PRO A 26 7.18 5.77 4.41
C PRO A 26 6.60 7.07 3.83
N ASP A 27 6.83 8.19 4.55
CA ASP A 27 6.41 9.50 4.09
C ASP A 27 7.08 9.89 2.75
N PRO A 28 6.37 10.63 1.87
CA PRO A 28 6.94 11.12 0.62
C PRO A 28 8.07 12.12 0.85
N VAL A 29 9.21 11.87 0.19
CA VAL A 29 10.38 12.78 0.18
C VAL A 29 10.32 13.86 -0.91
N ALA A 30 9.31 13.78 -1.78
CA ALA A 30 9.00 14.73 -2.85
C ALA A 30 7.50 14.63 -3.16
N ASP A 31 6.94 15.65 -3.83
CA ASP A 31 5.51 15.68 -4.17
C ASP A 31 5.06 14.39 -4.89
N PHE A 32 5.82 13.96 -5.91
CA PHE A 32 5.52 12.74 -6.68
C PHE A 32 6.78 11.98 -7.09
N ILE A 33 6.76 10.65 -6.94
CA ILE A 33 7.82 9.75 -7.40
C ILE A 33 7.25 8.84 -8.48
N LEU A 34 7.49 9.17 -9.76
CA LEU A 34 7.00 8.40 -10.91
C LEU A 34 8.12 7.52 -11.46
N SER A 35 8.25 6.30 -10.94
CA SER A 35 9.19 5.32 -11.49
C SER A 35 8.82 4.98 -12.93
N GLY A 36 9.73 5.26 -13.88
CA GLY A 36 9.53 5.00 -15.31
C GLY A 36 9.28 6.24 -16.17
N ALA A 37 9.18 7.43 -15.57
CA ALA A 37 9.31 8.69 -16.32
C ALA A 37 10.79 8.91 -16.71
N ASN A 38 11.30 8.11 -17.65
CA ASN A 38 12.68 8.17 -18.15
C ASN A 38 12.91 9.45 -18.98
N GLY A 39 12.88 10.63 -18.34
CA GLY A 39 12.98 11.93 -18.99
C GLY A 39 11.71 12.37 -19.74
N ALA A 40 10.63 11.57 -19.69
CA ALA A 40 9.34 11.97 -20.24
C ALA A 40 8.70 13.09 -19.38
N PRO A 41 8.03 14.08 -19.98
CA PRO A 41 7.32 15.11 -19.23
C PRO A 41 6.27 14.51 -18.31
N VAL A 42 6.30 14.89 -17.04
CA VAL A 42 5.22 14.61 -16.09
C VAL A 42 4.07 15.55 -16.40
N THR A 43 2.88 14.99 -16.65
CA THR A 43 1.67 15.72 -17.01
C THR A 43 0.49 15.26 -16.16
N GLY A 44 -0.64 15.96 -16.23
CA GLY A 44 -1.88 15.56 -15.55
C GLY A 44 -2.36 14.14 -15.91
N ALA A 45 -1.99 13.62 -17.08
CA ALA A 45 -2.34 12.26 -17.49
C ALA A 45 -1.69 11.19 -16.60
N ASN A 46 -0.52 11.46 -16.01
CA ASN A 46 0.15 10.54 -15.09
C ASN A 46 -0.63 10.32 -13.80
N PHE A 47 -1.56 11.21 -13.46
CA PHE A 47 -2.34 11.21 -12.22
C PHE A 47 -3.81 10.81 -12.45
N ALA A 48 -4.18 10.44 -13.67
CA ALA A 48 -5.54 10.04 -14.01
C ALA A 48 -5.63 8.52 -14.21
N PHE A 49 -6.12 7.80 -13.20
CA PHE A 49 -6.37 6.37 -13.32
C PHE A 49 -7.84 6.07 -13.65
N ARG A 50 -8.07 5.36 -14.75
CA ARG A 50 -9.40 4.90 -15.19
C ARG A 50 -9.51 3.38 -15.25
N GLY A 51 -8.56 2.67 -14.65
CA GLY A 51 -8.45 1.22 -14.74
C GLY A 51 -9.41 0.45 -13.82
N LEU A 52 -10.14 1.11 -12.91
CA LEU A 52 -11.12 0.47 -12.01
C LEU A 52 -12.45 0.16 -12.72
N ASN A 53 -12.38 -0.45 -13.89
CA ASN A 53 -13.53 -0.79 -14.72
C ASN A 53 -13.38 -2.20 -15.32
N ASN A 54 -14.46 -2.67 -15.96
CA ASN A 54 -14.54 -3.97 -16.64
C ASN A 54 -14.12 -5.15 -15.75
N VAL A 55 -14.63 -5.16 -14.51
CA VAL A 55 -14.37 -6.23 -13.54
C VAL A 55 -15.51 -7.23 -13.60
N ASN A 56 -15.33 -8.31 -14.36
CA ASN A 56 -16.34 -9.35 -14.54
C ASN A 56 -16.05 -10.53 -13.62
N VAL A 57 -17.08 -10.99 -12.92
CA VAL A 57 -17.00 -12.23 -12.15
C VAL A 57 -17.18 -13.40 -13.11
N THR A 58 -16.16 -14.26 -13.20
CA THR A 58 -16.21 -15.45 -14.07
C THR A 58 -17.11 -16.51 -13.43
N SER A 59 -17.76 -17.35 -14.25
CA SER A 59 -18.58 -18.47 -13.74
C SER A 59 -17.77 -19.34 -12.77
N GLY A 60 -18.34 -19.63 -11.60
CA GLY A 60 -17.68 -20.39 -10.53
C GLY A 60 -16.84 -19.56 -9.56
N GLN A 61 -16.62 -18.26 -9.80
CA GLN A 61 -15.98 -17.35 -8.83
C GLN A 61 -17.04 -16.60 -8.00
N GLY A 62 -16.75 -16.37 -6.72
CA GLY A 62 -17.59 -15.56 -5.84
C GLY A 62 -17.41 -14.06 -6.04
N SER A 63 -16.21 -13.64 -6.46
CA SER A 63 -15.90 -12.23 -6.70
C SER A 63 -14.75 -12.08 -7.70
N ALA A 64 -14.62 -10.86 -8.21
CA ALA A 64 -13.47 -10.42 -8.98
C ALA A 64 -13.02 -9.06 -8.45
N ALA A 65 -11.71 -8.87 -8.37
CA ALA A 65 -11.10 -7.65 -7.86
C ALA A 65 -10.19 -7.02 -8.91
N LYS A 66 -10.16 -5.69 -8.94
CA LYS A 66 -9.18 -4.95 -9.73
C LYS A 66 -8.51 -3.90 -8.84
N PRO A 67 -7.24 -4.11 -8.46
CA PRO A 67 -6.52 -3.17 -7.62
C PRO A 67 -5.99 -1.98 -8.44
N ALA A 68 -5.97 -0.82 -7.80
CA ALA A 68 -5.20 0.36 -8.15
C ALA A 68 -4.10 0.51 -7.09
N ILE A 69 -2.93 -0.04 -7.40
CA ILE A 69 -1.71 -0.03 -6.59
C ILE A 69 -0.58 0.62 -7.38
N ALA A 70 0.55 0.94 -6.74
CA ALA A 70 1.71 1.55 -7.39
C ALA A 70 2.18 0.80 -8.65
N ALA A 71 2.03 -0.53 -8.70
CA ALA A 71 2.38 -1.33 -9.87
C ALA A 71 1.48 -1.07 -11.10
N THR A 72 0.20 -0.76 -10.89
CA THR A 72 -0.78 -0.50 -11.97
C THR A 72 -1.04 0.98 -12.19
N PHE A 73 -0.79 1.80 -11.16
CA PHE A 73 -0.96 3.25 -11.16
C PHE A 73 0.25 3.89 -10.46
N PRO A 74 1.35 4.17 -11.20
CA PRO A 74 2.62 4.60 -10.62
C PRO A 74 2.56 5.89 -9.78
N ALA A 75 1.57 6.75 -10.02
CA ALA A 75 1.40 7.97 -9.23
C ALA A 75 1.04 7.73 -7.76
N LEU A 76 0.65 6.51 -7.38
CA LEU A 76 0.41 6.15 -5.97
C LEU A 76 1.71 5.86 -5.21
N ALA A 77 2.85 5.76 -5.88
CA ALA A 77 4.12 5.51 -5.23
C ALA A 77 4.44 6.61 -4.21
N SER A 78 4.80 6.19 -2.99
CA SER A 78 5.10 7.06 -1.86
C SER A 78 3.92 7.87 -1.30
N GLN A 79 2.69 7.60 -1.75
CA GLN A 79 1.49 8.34 -1.28
C GLN A 79 0.76 7.63 -0.12
N GLY A 80 1.14 6.39 0.20
CA GLY A 80 0.51 5.61 1.27
C GLY A 80 -0.96 5.23 1.02
N ILE A 81 -1.41 5.30 -0.23
CA ILE A 81 -2.81 5.04 -0.60
C ILE A 81 -2.91 3.99 -1.70
N SER A 82 -3.98 3.20 -1.64
CA SER A 82 -4.39 2.27 -2.68
C SER A 82 -5.91 2.18 -2.72
N ALA A 83 -6.44 1.74 -3.86
CA ALA A 83 -7.86 1.49 -4.01
C ALA A 83 -8.07 0.14 -4.71
N ALA A 84 -9.23 -0.48 -4.52
CA ALA A 84 -9.60 -1.67 -5.25
C ALA A 84 -11.09 -1.65 -5.55
N PHE A 85 -11.46 -2.09 -6.75
CA PHE A 85 -12.84 -2.33 -7.10
C PHE A 85 -13.12 -3.83 -6.96
N TYR A 86 -14.16 -4.17 -6.21
CA TYR A 86 -14.63 -5.54 -6.04
C TYR A 86 -16.00 -5.69 -6.67
N ASN A 87 -16.14 -6.66 -7.57
CA ASN A 87 -17.42 -7.11 -8.08
C ASN A 87 -17.76 -8.46 -7.43
N TYR A 88 -18.99 -8.61 -6.96
CA TYR A 88 -19.46 -9.83 -6.29
C TYR A 88 -20.54 -10.49 -7.12
N ALA A 89 -20.45 -11.80 -7.29
CA ALA A 89 -21.60 -12.58 -7.71
C ALA A 89 -22.62 -12.65 -6.56
N PRO A 90 -23.91 -12.88 -6.85
CA PRO A 90 -24.89 -13.18 -5.80
C PRO A 90 -24.38 -14.29 -4.89
N CYS A 91 -24.36 -14.04 -3.57
CA CYS A 91 -23.86 -14.97 -2.55
C CYS A 91 -22.35 -15.31 -2.64
N GLY A 92 -21.56 -14.59 -3.44
CA GLY A 92 -20.12 -14.81 -3.57
C GLY A 92 -19.32 -14.21 -2.41
N GLN A 93 -18.35 -14.97 -1.89
CA GLN A 93 -17.47 -14.56 -0.79
C GLN A 93 -16.07 -14.18 -1.31
N VAL A 94 -15.38 -13.24 -0.65
CA VAL A 94 -13.92 -13.05 -0.76
C VAL A 94 -13.26 -14.13 0.09
N ILE A 95 -12.50 -15.03 -0.53
CA ILE A 95 -11.62 -15.95 0.20
C ILE A 95 -10.35 -15.18 0.61
#